data_AF-A0A2E3SBK1-F1
#
_entry.id   AF-A0A2E3SBK1-F1
#
_cell.length_a   1.000
_cell.length_b   1.000
_cell.length_c   1.000
_cell.angle_alpha   90.00
_cell.angle_beta   90.00
_cell.angle_gamma   90.00
#
_symmetry.space_group_name_H-M   'P 1'
#
loop_
_entity.id
_entity.type
_entity.pdbx_description
1 polymer ?
#
loop_
_entity_poly.entity_id
_entity_poly.type
_entity_poly.pdbx_seq_one_letter_code
_entity_poly.pdbx_strand_id
1 'polypeptide(L)'
;MFYYIYYTLYKLTLLSPSKNEMPEHITNTVLSTILSFNIITIAKYLKLKGKTIGFEFMENRVYYAITFIVLIILGYFIFIRKKKFIQIEKKFDATPLKFRIVGFTLVTIYILFSIISLFLI
;
A
#
# COMPACT_ATOMS: atom_id res chain seq x y z
N MET A 1 10.15 -2.63 -6.52
CA MET A 1 9.65 -2.67 -5.12
C MET A 1 8.12 -2.60 -5.06
N PHE A 2 7.45 -1.54 -5.55
CA PHE A 2 5.99 -1.40 -5.48
C PHE A 2 5.17 -2.58 -6.01
N TYR A 3 5.52 -3.12 -7.20
CA TYR A 3 4.86 -4.31 -7.74
C TYR A 3 5.00 -5.55 -6.84
N TYR A 4 6.12 -5.66 -6.11
CA TYR A 4 6.36 -6.76 -5.19
C TYR A 4 5.56 -6.60 -3.90
N ILE A 5 5.45 -5.37 -3.36
CA ILE A 5 4.55 -5.06 -2.24
C ILE A 5 3.11 -5.45 -2.59
N TYR A 6 2.63 -5.02 -3.77
CA TYR A 6 1.30 -5.40 -4.25
C TYR A 6 1.15 -6.92 -4.36
N TYR A 7 2.12 -7.63 -4.95
CA TYR A 7 2.13 -9.09 -5.03
C TYR A 7 2.04 -9.77 -3.66
N THR A 8 2.83 -9.34 -2.69
CA THR A 8 2.82 -9.92 -1.34
C THR A 8 1.48 -9.70 -0.66
N LEU A 9 0.93 -8.49 -0.73
CA LEU A 9 -0.40 -8.18 -0.20
C LEU A 9 -1.48 -8.99 -0.91
N TYR A 10 -1.36 -9.20 -2.23
CA TYR A 10 -2.27 -10.02 -3.01
C TYR A 10 -2.25 -11.49 -2.57
N LYS A 11 -1.06 -12.09 -2.40
CA LYS A 11 -0.94 -13.46 -1.89
C LYS A 11 -1.50 -13.59 -0.48
N LEU A 12 -1.30 -12.60 0.39
CA LEU A 12 -1.92 -12.58 1.72
C LEU A 12 -3.45 -12.51 1.66
N THR A 13 -3.98 -11.67 0.76
CA THR A 13 -5.42 -11.54 0.56
C THR A 13 -6.03 -12.85 0.05
N LEU A 14 -5.34 -13.56 -0.84
CA LEU A 14 -5.77 -14.87 -1.34
C LEU A 14 -5.80 -15.99 -0.28
N LEU A 15 -5.17 -15.79 0.89
CA LEU A 15 -5.30 -16.73 2.00
C LEU A 15 -6.65 -16.61 2.72
N SER A 16 -7.44 -15.55 2.45
CA SER A 16 -8.80 -15.44 2.98
C SER A 16 -9.74 -16.45 2.30
N PRO A 17 -10.65 -17.12 3.03
CA PRO A 17 -11.45 -18.24 2.51
C PRO A 17 -12.68 -17.84 1.68
N SER A 18 -12.84 -16.57 1.31
CA SER A 18 -14.08 -16.09 0.70
C SER A 18 -14.12 -16.28 -0.82
N LYS A 19 -15.09 -17.08 -1.29
CA LYS A 19 -15.28 -17.44 -2.71
C LYS A 19 -15.78 -16.29 -3.60
N ASN A 20 -16.28 -15.20 -3.01
CA ASN A 20 -16.88 -14.06 -3.73
C ASN A 20 -16.08 -12.76 -3.57
N GLU A 21 -14.89 -12.82 -2.98
CA GLU A 21 -14.06 -11.63 -2.83
C GLU A 21 -13.37 -11.26 -4.14
N MET A 22 -13.20 -9.95 -4.37
CA MET A 22 -12.35 -9.39 -5.42
C MET A 22 -10.97 -9.07 -4.82
N PRO A 23 -10.07 -10.07 -4.67
CA PRO A 23 -8.83 -9.93 -3.91
C PRO A 23 -7.93 -8.82 -4.45
N GLU A 24 -7.97 -8.54 -5.75
CA GLU A 24 -7.23 -7.47 -6.40
C GLU A 24 -7.66 -6.08 -5.91
N HIS A 25 -8.97 -5.91 -5.65
CA HIS A 25 -9.54 -4.67 -5.13
C HIS A 25 -9.27 -4.52 -3.63
N ILE A 26 -9.38 -5.60 -2.85
CA ILE A 26 -9.02 -5.61 -1.43
C ILE A 26 -7.54 -5.26 -1.26
N THR A 27 -6.67 -5.90 -2.05
CA THR A 27 -5.23 -5.61 -2.07
C THR A 27 -4.94 -4.16 -2.39
N ASN A 28 -5.62 -3.61 -3.40
CA ASN A 28 -5.46 -2.21 -3.78
C ASN A 28 -5.91 -1.24 -2.67
N THR A 29 -7.00 -1.58 -1.98
CA THR A 29 -7.47 -0.83 -0.81
C THR A 29 -6.44 -0.86 0.31
N VAL A 30 -5.94 -2.05 0.68
CA VAL A 30 -4.91 -2.22 1.72
C VAL A 30 -3.64 -1.46 1.37
N LEU A 31 -3.15 -1.57 0.13
CA LEU A 31 -1.99 -0.82 -0.33
C LEU A 31 -2.22 0.69 -0.26
N SER A 32 -3.39 1.16 -0.69
CA SER A 32 -3.75 2.58 -0.62
C SER A 32 -3.78 3.09 0.82
N THR A 33 -4.26 2.29 1.77
CA THR A 33 -4.24 2.63 3.21
C THR A 33 -2.81 2.78 3.72
N ILE A 34 -1.92 1.83 3.39
CA ILE A 34 -0.51 1.88 3.81
C ILE A 34 0.18 3.12 3.21
N LEU A 35 -0.08 3.43 1.95
CA LEU A 35 0.43 4.63 1.30
C LEU A 35 -0.10 5.91 1.96
N SER A 36 -1.39 5.96 2.29
CA SER A 36 -1.97 7.09 3.03
C SER A 36 -1.31 7.28 4.40
N PHE A 37 -0.98 6.21 5.13
CA PHE A 37 -0.23 6.31 6.38
C PHE A 37 1.14 6.94 6.18
N ASN A 38 1.88 6.53 5.15
CA ASN A 38 3.17 7.12 4.82
C ASN A 38 3.06 8.62 4.48
N ILE A 39 2.03 9.01 3.72
CA ILE A 39 1.76 10.42 3.40
C ILE A 39 1.50 11.22 4.67
N ILE A 40 0.67 10.71 5.59
CA ILE A 40 0.41 11.35 6.89
C ILE A 40 1.69 11.47 7.70
N THR A 41 2.49 10.41 7.81
CA THR A 41 3.74 10.41 8.56
C THR A 41 4.72 11.45 8.01
N ILE A 42 4.92 11.47 6.69
CA ILE A 42 5.80 12.46 6.02
C ILE A 42 5.30 13.87 6.30
N ALA A 43 3.98 14.07 6.25
CA ALA A 43 3.41 15.34 6.62
C ALA A 43 3.75 15.67 8.08
N LYS A 44 3.27 14.92 9.06
CA LYS A 44 3.54 15.23 10.48
C LYS A 44 5.02 15.53 10.76
N TYR A 45 5.95 14.77 10.16
CA TYR A 45 7.38 15.02 10.26
C TYR A 45 7.80 16.41 9.74
N LEU A 46 7.33 16.82 8.57
CA LEU A 46 7.62 18.15 8.01
C LEU A 46 7.01 19.27 8.88
N LYS A 47 5.84 19.06 9.50
CA LYS A 47 5.26 20.00 10.48
C LYS A 47 6.21 20.24 11.65
N LEU A 48 6.75 19.16 12.22
CA LEU A 48 7.73 19.22 13.32
C LEU A 48 9.00 19.99 12.93
N LYS A 49 9.32 20.07 11.63
CA LYS A 49 10.44 20.84 11.09
C LYS A 49 10.07 22.28 10.71
N GLY A 50 8.88 22.75 11.07
CA GLY A 50 8.42 24.11 10.79
C GLY A 50 8.09 24.36 9.31
N LYS A 51 7.97 23.31 8.50
CA LYS A 51 7.54 23.43 7.10
C LYS A 51 6.01 23.28 7.07
N THR A 52 5.30 24.31 6.62
CA THR A 52 3.83 24.36 6.59
C THR A 52 3.20 24.11 5.21
N ILE A 53 4.01 23.77 4.20
CA ILE A 53 3.51 23.49 2.85
C ILE A 53 2.55 22.29 2.86
N GLY A 54 1.27 22.53 2.57
CA GLY A 54 0.25 21.50 2.41
C GLY A 54 -0.33 20.94 3.72
N PHE A 55 0.02 21.51 4.88
CA PHE A 55 -0.33 20.99 6.21
C PHE A 55 -1.77 21.16 6.63
N GLU A 56 -2.33 22.33 6.35
CA GLU A 56 -3.71 22.67 6.70
C GLU A 56 -4.71 21.71 6.05
N PHE A 57 -4.31 21.10 4.93
CA PHE A 57 -5.11 20.10 4.24
C PHE A 57 -5.06 18.73 4.92
N MET A 58 -3.95 18.30 5.53
CA MET A 58 -3.84 16.93 6.06
C MET A 58 -4.51 16.71 7.42
N GLU A 59 -4.73 17.77 8.21
CA GLU A 59 -5.57 17.70 9.42
C GLU A 59 -7.07 17.60 9.07
N ASN A 60 -7.43 17.96 7.84
CA ASN A 60 -8.79 17.88 7.36
C ASN A 60 -9.09 16.45 6.85
N ARG A 61 -10.04 15.80 7.52
CA ARG A 61 -10.51 14.44 7.21
C ARG A 61 -10.98 14.27 5.76
N VAL A 62 -11.50 15.34 5.14
CA VAL A 62 -11.98 15.33 3.75
C VAL A 62 -10.80 15.18 2.80
N TYR A 63 -9.70 15.89 3.01
CA TYR A 63 -8.50 15.77 2.17
C TYR A 63 -7.83 14.42 2.32
N TYR A 64 -7.83 13.84 3.53
CA TYR A 64 -7.38 12.46 3.72
C TYR A 64 -8.22 11.50 2.88
N ALA A 65 -9.56 11.61 2.92
CA ALA A 65 -10.45 10.78 2.13
C ALA A 65 -10.21 10.96 0.62
N ILE A 66 -10.04 12.20 0.15
CA ILE A 66 -9.70 12.50 -1.26
C ILE A 66 -8.36 11.84 -1.64
N THR A 67 -7.33 11.99 -0.81
CA THR A 67 -6.01 11.40 -1.04
C THR A 67 -6.08 9.89 -1.16
N PHE A 68 -6.82 9.25 -0.24
CA PHE A 68 -7.05 7.81 -0.27
C PHE A 68 -7.80 7.36 -1.53
N ILE A 69 -8.85 8.08 -1.94
CA ILE A 69 -9.60 7.80 -3.17
C ILE A 69 -8.68 7.94 -4.40
N VAL A 70 -7.87 8.99 -4.46
CA VAL A 70 -6.90 9.19 -5.54
C VAL A 70 -5.91 8.03 -5.60
N LEU A 71 -5.40 7.56 -4.46
CA LEU A 71 -4.51 6.40 -4.40
C LEU A 71 -5.20 5.11 -4.87
N ILE A 72 -6.47 4.89 -4.50
CA ILE A 72 -7.25 3.75 -5.01
C ILE A 72 -7.36 3.80 -6.53
N ILE A 73 -7.70 4.97 -7.09
CA ILE A 73 -7.87 5.16 -8.54
C ILE A 73 -6.52 4.92 -9.25
N LEU A 74 -5.43 5.51 -8.75
CA LEU A 74 -4.10 5.31 -9.30
C LEU A 74 -3.70 3.83 -9.25
N GLY A 75 -3.89 3.19 -8.10
CA GLY A 75 -3.61 1.78 -7.91
C GLY A 75 -4.45 0.88 -8.82
N TYR A 76 -5.71 1.24 -9.10
CA TYR A 76 -6.52 0.56 -10.10
C TYR A 76 -5.87 0.61 -11.49
N PHE A 77 -5.45 1.80 -11.95
CA PHE A 77 -4.81 1.95 -13.27
C PHE A 77 -3.45 1.24 -13.37
N ILE A 78 -2.71 1.18 -12.27
CA ILE A 78 -1.37 0.58 -12.20
C ILE A 78 -1.45 -0.95 -12.11
N PHE A 79 -2.31 -1.49 -11.23
CA PHE A 79 -2.29 -2.90 -10.84
C PHE A 79 -3.50 -3.71 -11.34
N ILE A 80 -4.70 -3.12 -11.41
CA ILE A 80 -5.93 -3.87 -11.71
C ILE A 80 -6.31 -3.80 -13.19
N ARG A 81 -6.30 -2.58 -13.77
CA ARG A 81 -6.77 -2.31 -15.14
C ARG A 81 -6.08 -3.25 -16.13
N LYS A 82 -6.88 -3.83 -17.03
CA LYS A 82 -6.43 -4.86 -18.01
C LYS A 82 -5.83 -6.11 -17.35
N LYS A 83 -6.27 -6.45 -16.13
CA LYS A 83 -5.84 -7.64 -15.37
C LYS A 83 -4.32 -7.72 -15.17
N LYS A 84 -3.65 -6.57 -14.98
CA LYS A 84 -2.20 -6.50 -14.77
C LYS A 84 -1.74 -7.31 -13.54
N PHE A 85 -2.59 -7.44 -12.52
CA PHE A 85 -2.32 -8.25 -11.32
C PHE A 85 -1.95 -9.70 -11.65
N ILE A 86 -2.55 -10.29 -12.70
CA ILE A 86 -2.22 -11.65 -13.15
C ILE A 86 -0.79 -11.71 -13.69
N GLN A 87 -0.35 -10.68 -14.42
CA GLN A 87 1.02 -10.61 -14.94
C GLN A 87 2.03 -10.43 -13.81
N ILE A 88 1.68 -9.61 -12.82
CA ILE A 88 2.48 -9.39 -11.60
C ILE A 88 2.64 -10.70 -10.84
N GLU A 89 1.53 -11.42 -10.61
CA GLU A 89 1.53 -12.73 -9.94
C GLU A 89 2.42 -13.74 -10.67
N LYS A 90 2.20 -13.96 -11.97
CA LYS A 90 3.00 -14.90 -12.77
C LYS A 90 4.50 -14.57 -12.73
N LYS A 91 4.84 -13.28 -12.79
CA LYS A 91 6.24 -12.82 -12.75
C LYS A 91 6.92 -13.18 -11.43
N PHE A 92 6.26 -12.95 -10.31
CA PHE A 92 6.86 -13.19 -9.00
C PHE A 92 6.71 -14.63 -8.51
N ASP A 93 5.71 -15.38 -8.96
CA ASP A 93 5.60 -16.82 -8.70
C ASP A 93 6.71 -17.63 -9.39
N ALA A 94 7.23 -17.16 -10.52
CA ALA A 94 8.40 -17.76 -11.18
C ALA A 94 9.72 -17.52 -10.42
N THR A 95 9.71 -16.67 -9.37
CA THR A 95 10.92 -16.36 -8.58
C THR A 95 11.20 -17.46 -7.56
N PRO A 96 12.47 -17.86 -7.33
CA PRO A 96 12.79 -18.90 -6.34
C PRO A 96 12.27 -18.59 -4.94
N LEU A 97 11.87 -19.63 -4.21
CA LEU A 97 11.25 -19.51 -2.88
C LEU A 97 12.06 -18.67 -1.90
N LYS A 98 13.40 -18.84 -1.88
CA LYS A 98 14.30 -18.07 -1.01
C LYS A 98 14.14 -16.55 -1.19
N PHE A 99 14.09 -16.08 -2.42
CA PHE A 99 13.90 -14.65 -2.72
C PHE A 99 12.49 -14.19 -2.38
N ARG A 100 11.48 -15.07 -2.53
CA ARG A 100 10.11 -14.75 -2.14
C ARG A 100 9.97 -14.55 -0.63
N ILE A 101 10.63 -15.39 0.18
CA ILE A 101 10.67 -15.26 1.64
C ILE A 101 11.33 -13.94 2.05
N VAL A 102 12.52 -13.64 1.52
CA VAL A 102 13.23 -12.38 1.83
C VAL A 102 12.37 -11.17 1.45
N GLY A 103 11.77 -11.19 0.27
CA GLY A 103 10.88 -10.12 -0.16
C GLY A 103 9.67 -9.98 0.74
N PHE A 104 9.05 -11.11 1.15
CA PHE A 104 7.92 -11.10 2.08
C PHE A 104 8.31 -10.44 3.40
N THR A 105 9.44 -10.83 3.98
CA THR A 105 9.98 -10.24 5.21
C THR A 105 10.19 -8.72 5.07
N LEU A 106 10.77 -8.26 3.96
CA LEU A 106 10.96 -6.83 3.70
C LEU A 106 9.62 -6.08 3.60
N VAL A 107 8.61 -6.65 2.96
CA VAL A 107 7.28 -6.06 2.87
C VAL A 107 6.63 -5.98 4.25
N THR A 108 6.70 -7.05 5.05
CA THR A 108 6.17 -7.05 6.42
C THR A 108 6.84 -5.98 7.28
N ILE A 109 8.18 -5.88 7.23
CA ILE A 109 8.92 -4.83 7.93
C ILE A 109 8.47 -3.45 7.48
N TYR A 110 8.30 -3.22 6.18
CA TYR A 110 7.82 -1.95 5.64
C TYR A 110 6.42 -1.58 6.16
N ILE A 111 5.50 -2.55 6.21
CA ILE A 111 4.13 -2.32 6.71
C ILE A 111 4.16 -1.99 8.20
N LEU A 112 4.90 -2.77 9.00
CA LEU A 112 5.07 -2.50 10.43
C LEU A 112 5.69 -1.13 10.67
N PHE A 113 6.75 -0.80 9.93
CA PHE A 113 7.40 0.51 10.02
C PHE A 113 6.42 1.65 9.68
N SER A 114 5.62 1.49 8.61
CA SER A 114 4.61 2.48 8.20
C SER A 114 3.54 2.73 9.27
N ILE A 115 3.15 1.68 10.00
CA ILE A 115 2.18 1.80 11.09
C ILE A 115 2.84 2.44 12.32
N ILE A 116 4.01 1.94 12.73
CA ILE A 116 4.75 2.44 13.91
C ILE A 116 5.11 3.92 13.74
N SER A 117 5.55 4.33 12.54
CA SER A 117 5.92 5.71 12.25
C SER A 117 4.75 6.69 12.37
N LEU A 118 3.51 6.22 12.28
CA LEU A 118 2.31 7.04 12.47
C LEU A 118 2.10 7.43 13.94
N PHE A 119 2.59 6.61 14.87
CA PHE A 119 2.49 6.83 16.32
C PHE A 119 3.73 7.50 16.93
N LEU A 120 4.91 7.29 16.35
CA LEU A 120 6.15 7.90 16.85
C LEU A 120 6.32 9.37 16.47
N ILE A 121 5.60 9.83 15.44
CA ILE A 121 5.63 11.19 14.90
C ILE A 121 4.27 11.85 15.12
#